data_AF-A0A356BE31-F1
#
_entry.id   AF-A0A356BE31-F1
#
_cell.length_a   1.000
_cell.length_b   1.000
_cell.length_c   1.000
_cell.angle_alpha   90.00
_cell.angle_beta   90.00
_cell.angle_gamma   90.00
#
_symmetry.space_group_name_H-M   'P 1'
#
loop_
_entity.id
_entity.type
_entity.pdbx_description
1 polymer ?
#
loop_
_entity_poly.entity_id
_entity_poly.type
_entity_poly.pdbx_seq_one_letter_code
_entity_poly.pdbx_strand_id
1 'polypeptide(L)'
;MSLKHFLERIEPSFEKGGKYEKWYALYEAVATILYTPGLVTKNGTHVRDSIDLKRIMIFVWLALFPALFFGMYNVGHQAVIALQAGFGTPDTWQVAIFHALGGDLSAASGWGSKMWYGAVWFLPIYAVTFVVGGFWEVVFASVRKHEVNEGFFVSSILFALILPATIPLWQVALGITFGVVIAKEVFG
;
A
#
# COMPACT_ATOMS: atom_id res chain seq x y z
N MET A 1 22.58 21.21 -3.27
CA MET A 1 21.25 21.61 -3.77
C MET A 1 20.22 20.75 -3.08
N SER A 2 19.18 21.35 -2.49
CA SER A 2 18.09 20.61 -1.83
C SER A 2 17.29 19.79 -2.85
N LEU A 3 16.81 18.60 -2.46
CA LEU A 3 15.88 17.76 -3.25
C LEU A 3 14.68 18.57 -3.78
N LYS A 4 14.23 19.57 -3.01
CA LYS A 4 13.18 20.51 -3.38
C LYS A 4 13.49 21.27 -4.67
N HIS A 5 14.67 21.87 -4.77
CA HIS A 5 15.08 22.64 -5.95
C HIS A 5 15.29 21.76 -7.19
N PHE A 6 15.58 20.47 -6.99
CA PHE A 6 15.67 19.53 -8.09
C PHE A 6 14.29 19.23 -8.68
N LEU A 7 13.28 18.98 -7.84
CA LEU A 7 11.91 18.74 -8.27
C LEU A 7 11.32 19.99 -8.95
N GLU A 8 11.41 21.16 -8.30
CA GLU A 8 10.93 22.45 -8.84
C GLU A 8 11.54 22.79 -10.23
N ARG A 9 12.78 22.35 -10.50
CA ARG A 9 13.43 22.60 -11.80
C ARG A 9 12.85 21.73 -12.93
N ILE A 10 12.34 20.54 -12.61
CA ILE A 10 11.83 19.59 -13.60
C ILE A 10 10.31 19.74 -13.78
N GLU A 11 9.61 20.29 -12.78
CA GLU A 11 8.18 20.63 -12.80
C GLU A 11 7.67 21.22 -14.12
N PRO A 12 8.32 22.24 -14.75
CA PRO A 12 7.83 22.85 -15.98
C PRO A 12 7.80 21.89 -17.18
N SER A 13 8.55 20.78 -17.12
CA SER A 13 8.55 19.76 -18.17
C SER A 13 7.35 18.82 -18.09
N PHE A 14 6.67 18.79 -16.93
CA PHE A 14 5.51 17.96 -16.64
C PHE A 14 4.20 18.77 -16.62
N GLU A 15 4.23 20.10 -16.46
CA GLU A 15 3.05 20.97 -16.56
C GLU A 15 2.41 20.97 -17.97
N LYS A 16 1.20 21.53 -18.10
CA LYS A 16 0.43 21.63 -19.36
C LYS A 16 1.26 22.33 -20.45
N GLY A 17 1.56 21.62 -21.54
CA GLY A 17 2.44 22.09 -22.62
C GLY A 17 3.91 21.66 -22.52
N GLY A 18 4.28 20.95 -21.45
CA GLY A 18 5.60 20.34 -21.28
C GLY A 18 5.76 19.02 -22.04
N LYS A 19 7.01 18.64 -22.35
CA LYS A 19 7.34 17.44 -23.13
C LYS A 19 6.85 16.14 -22.49
N TYR A 20 6.68 16.13 -21.16
CA TYR A 20 6.27 14.99 -20.36
C TYR A 20 4.92 15.19 -19.66
N GLU A 21 4.02 16.00 -20.21
CA GLU A 21 2.66 16.25 -19.66
C GLU A 21 1.92 14.97 -19.26
N LYS A 22 2.11 13.88 -20.00
CA LYS A 22 1.49 12.57 -19.71
C LYS A 22 1.93 11.93 -18.38
N TRP A 23 3.10 12.32 -17.87
CA TRP A 23 3.68 11.80 -16.62
C TRP A 23 3.49 12.75 -15.44
N TYR A 24 2.70 13.81 -15.62
CA TYR A 24 2.40 14.79 -14.58
C TYR A 24 1.89 14.12 -13.30
N ALA A 25 0.93 13.20 -13.42
CA ALA A 25 0.35 12.50 -12.26
C ALA A 25 1.39 11.71 -11.45
N LEU A 26 2.40 11.13 -12.11
CA LEU A 26 3.47 10.39 -11.45
C LEU A 26 4.47 11.34 -10.77
N TYR A 27 4.85 12.42 -11.46
CA TYR A 27 5.69 13.48 -10.88
C TYR A 27 5.04 14.09 -9.63
N GLU A 28 3.75 14.43 -9.73
CA GLU A 28 2.96 15.00 -8.65
C GLU A 28 2.81 14.04 -7.48
N ALA A 29 2.48 12.76 -7.71
CA ALA A 29 2.41 11.76 -6.64
C ALA A 29 3.74 11.68 -5.86
N VAL A 30 4.89 11.69 -6.56
CA VAL A 30 6.21 11.67 -5.91
C VAL A 30 6.51 12.98 -5.19
N ALA A 31 6.22 14.13 -5.81
CA ALA A 31 6.46 15.44 -5.21
C ALA A 31 5.60 15.65 -3.96
N THR A 32 4.35 15.21 -3.98
CA THR A 32 3.38 15.36 -2.88
C THR A 32 3.60 14.35 -1.74
N ILE A 33 4.29 13.23 -1.99
CA ILE A 33 4.81 12.34 -0.93
C ILE A 33 5.94 13.03 -0.16
N LEU A 34 6.83 13.75 -0.84
CA LEU A 34 8.03 14.35 -0.24
C LEU A 34 7.79 15.75 0.32
N TYR A 35 6.91 16.54 -0.28
CA TYR A 35 6.68 17.94 0.04
C TYR A 35 5.18 18.29 0.04
N THR A 36 4.75 19.10 0.99
CA THR A 36 3.38 19.64 1.04
C THR A 36 3.22 20.81 0.05
N PRO A 37 2.16 20.85 -0.76
CA PRO A 37 1.87 22.00 -1.61
C PRO A 37 1.63 23.25 -0.76
N GLY A 38 2.28 24.36 -1.09
CA GLY A 38 2.13 25.65 -0.39
C GLY A 38 0.93 26.48 -0.86
N LEU A 39 -0.16 25.82 -1.30
CA LEU A 39 -1.34 26.51 -1.83
C LEU A 39 -2.16 27.10 -0.69
N VAL A 40 -2.51 28.39 -0.80
CA VAL A 40 -3.39 29.09 0.15
C VAL A 40 -4.67 29.53 -0.55
N THR A 41 -5.79 29.52 0.18
CA THR A 41 -7.07 30.01 -0.34
C THR A 41 -6.97 31.50 -0.67
N LYS A 42 -7.10 31.88 -1.94
CA LYS A 42 -6.98 33.28 -2.39
C LYS A 42 -8.30 34.06 -2.38
N ASN A 43 -9.44 33.38 -2.54
CA ASN A 43 -10.78 33.99 -2.61
C ASN A 43 -11.58 33.78 -1.32
N GLY A 44 -12.74 34.45 -1.21
CA GLY A 44 -13.71 34.22 -0.15
C GLY A 44 -14.35 32.84 -0.26
N THR A 45 -14.29 32.07 0.81
CA THR A 45 -14.90 30.73 0.93
C THR A 45 -15.92 30.73 2.06
N HIS A 46 -17.00 29.96 1.92
CA HIS A 46 -18.08 29.91 2.91
C HIS A 46 -17.60 29.36 4.27
N VAL A 47 -16.72 28.35 4.25
CA VAL A 47 -16.06 27.78 5.42
C VAL A 47 -14.59 27.55 5.07
N ARG A 48 -13.69 27.80 6.01
CA ARG A 48 -12.27 27.41 5.92
C ARG A 48 -12.05 26.27 6.91
N ASP A 49 -11.75 25.10 6.39
CA ASP A 49 -11.38 23.94 7.20
C ASP A 49 -9.87 23.70 7.08
N SER A 50 -9.28 23.19 8.17
CA SER A 50 -7.89 22.74 8.24
C SER A 50 -7.74 21.24 7.97
N ILE A 51 -8.87 20.54 7.85
CA ILE A 51 -8.90 19.12 7.51
C ILE A 51 -8.50 18.93 6.05
N ASP A 52 -7.45 18.13 5.87
CA ASP A 52 -6.92 17.74 4.57
C ASP A 52 -7.21 16.24 4.35
N LEU A 53 -7.65 15.87 3.14
CA LEU A 53 -7.96 14.49 2.79
C LEU A 53 -6.74 13.57 2.95
N LYS A 54 -5.53 14.04 2.58
CA LYS A 54 -4.26 13.33 2.79
C LYS A 54 -4.08 12.93 4.24
N ARG A 55 -4.30 13.91 5.11
CA ARG A 55 -4.12 13.75 6.55
C ARG A 55 -5.09 12.72 7.10
N ILE A 56 -6.37 12.78 6.72
CA ILE A 56 -7.36 11.79 7.15
C ILE A 56 -6.95 10.39 6.66
N MET A 57 -6.57 10.23 5.39
CA MET A 57 -6.23 8.92 4.85
C MET A 57 -5.02 8.29 5.52
N ILE A 58 -3.98 9.08 5.83
CA ILE A 58 -2.81 8.59 6.58
C ILE A 58 -3.20 8.20 8.01
N PHE A 59 -4.09 8.94 8.67
CA PHE A 59 -4.58 8.57 10.00
C PHE A 59 -5.36 7.26 9.98
N VAL A 60 -6.23 7.05 8.99
CA VAL A 60 -6.96 5.79 8.82
C VAL A 60 -6.00 4.64 8.55
N TRP A 61 -5.01 4.84 7.66
CA TRP A 61 -3.98 3.85 7.36
C TRP A 61 -3.19 3.44 8.63
N LEU A 62 -2.77 4.41 9.44
CA LEU A 62 -2.08 4.15 10.71
C LEU A 62 -2.99 3.48 11.76
N ALA A 63 -4.28 3.84 11.78
CA ALA A 63 -5.26 3.21 12.68
C ALA A 63 -5.51 1.73 12.36
N LEU A 64 -5.16 1.26 11.16
CA LEU A 64 -5.25 -0.16 10.79
C LEU A 64 -4.05 -0.99 11.27
N PHE A 65 -2.97 -0.36 11.73
CA PHE A 65 -1.75 -1.07 12.16
C PHE A 65 -1.96 -2.03 13.33
N PRO A 66 -2.74 -1.69 14.38
CA PRO A 66 -3.04 -2.64 15.45
C PRO A 66 -3.70 -3.93 14.93
N ALA A 67 -4.66 -3.80 13.99
CA ALA A 67 -5.33 -4.94 13.39
C ALA A 67 -4.37 -5.76 12.50
N LEU A 68 -3.50 -5.07 11.75
CA LEU A 68 -2.47 -5.69 10.92
C LEU A 68 -1.48 -6.49 11.75
N PHE A 69 -0.94 -5.94 12.84
CA PHE A 69 -0.01 -6.65 13.72
C PHE A 69 -0.67 -7.83 14.42
N PHE A 70 -1.91 -7.67 14.88
CA PHE A 70 -2.67 -8.77 15.46
C PHE A 70 -2.92 -9.89 14.43
N GLY A 71 -3.26 -9.53 13.18
CA GLY A 71 -3.43 -10.49 12.08
C GLY A 71 -2.15 -11.29 11.81
N MET A 72 -1.00 -10.61 11.71
CA MET A 72 0.31 -11.27 11.55
C MET A 72 0.62 -12.22 12.72
N TYR A 73 0.44 -11.76 13.95
CA TYR A 73 0.63 -12.60 15.12
C TYR A 73 -0.29 -13.82 15.11
N ASN A 74 -1.58 -13.64 14.77
CA ASN A 74 -2.57 -14.71 14.76
C ASN A 74 -2.22 -15.79 13.73
N VAL A 75 -1.79 -15.42 12.52
CA VAL A 75 -1.32 -16.38 11.50
C VAL A 75 -0.15 -17.22 12.04
N GLY A 76 0.84 -16.60 12.66
CA GLY A 76 1.95 -17.33 13.28
C GLY A 76 1.54 -18.17 14.48
N HIS A 77 0.59 -17.71 15.29
CA HIS A 77 0.08 -18.46 16.42
C HIS A 77 -0.63 -19.73 15.99
N GLN A 78 -1.49 -19.65 14.97
CA GLN A 78 -2.15 -20.82 14.39
C GLN A 78 -1.16 -21.79 13.75
N ALA A 79 -0.09 -21.28 13.12
CA ALA A 79 0.98 -22.13 12.59
C ALA A 79 1.72 -22.91 13.71
N VAL A 80 1.99 -22.29 14.86
CA VAL A 80 2.59 -22.98 16.01
C VAL A 80 1.64 -24.04 16.60
N ILE A 81 0.34 -23.76 16.68
CA ILE A 81 -0.65 -24.75 17.15
C ILE A 81 -0.69 -25.95 16.19
N ALA A 82 -0.64 -25.70 14.87
CA ALA A 82 -0.57 -26.77 13.88
C ALA A 82 0.71 -27.61 14.00
N LEU A 83 1.85 -26.97 14.25
CA LEU A 83 3.12 -27.66 14.54
C LEU A 83 3.02 -28.54 15.79
N GLN A 84 2.40 -28.06 16.86
CA GLN A 84 2.18 -28.83 18.08
C GLN A 84 1.24 -30.02 17.86
N ALA A 85 0.27 -29.90 16.95
CA ALA A 85 -0.60 -31.00 16.53
C ALA A 85 0.10 -32.03 15.63
N GLY A 86 1.40 -31.87 15.35
CA GLY A 86 2.22 -32.80 14.57
C GLY A 86 2.22 -32.56 13.07
N PHE A 87 1.65 -31.44 12.59
CA PHE A 87 1.79 -31.03 11.20
C PHE A 87 3.18 -30.40 10.98
N GLY A 88 3.80 -30.63 9.82
CA GLY A 88 5.04 -29.96 9.43
C GLY A 88 4.81 -28.53 8.93
N THR A 89 5.87 -27.74 8.85
CA THR A 89 5.81 -26.48 8.09
C THR A 89 5.62 -26.77 6.59
N PRO A 90 4.78 -26.01 5.87
CA PRO A 90 4.64 -26.18 4.44
C PRO A 90 5.96 -25.89 3.69
N ASP A 91 6.33 -26.72 2.72
CA ASP A 91 7.45 -26.48 1.79
C ASP A 91 7.06 -25.42 0.76
N THR A 92 6.99 -24.17 1.19
CA THR A 92 6.69 -23.03 0.33
C THR A 92 7.82 -22.01 0.35
N TRP A 93 7.94 -21.22 -0.72
CA TRP A 93 8.99 -20.20 -0.83
C TRP A 93 8.87 -19.13 0.27
N GLN A 94 7.66 -18.87 0.77
CA GLN A 94 7.44 -18.00 1.92
C GLN A 94 8.17 -18.53 3.16
N VAL A 95 7.98 -19.82 3.46
CA VAL A 95 8.63 -20.47 4.60
C VAL A 95 10.14 -20.59 4.39
N ALA A 96 10.58 -20.79 3.14
CA ALA A 96 12.00 -20.75 2.81
C ALA A 96 12.65 -19.39 3.09
N ILE A 97 11.98 -18.27 2.76
CA ILE A 97 12.45 -16.91 3.11
C ILE A 97 12.47 -16.73 4.62
N PHE A 98 11.45 -17.21 5.33
CA PHE A 98 11.41 -17.14 6.79
C PHE A 98 12.62 -17.83 7.42
N HIS A 99 12.94 -19.05 6.98
CA HIS A 99 14.14 -19.77 7.47
C HIS A 99 15.45 -19.13 7.02
N ALA A 100 15.53 -18.65 5.77
CA ALA A 100 16.72 -17.97 5.26
C ALA A 100 17.05 -16.67 6.01
N LEU A 101 16.02 -15.96 6.51
CA LEU A 101 16.16 -14.75 7.32
C LEU A 101 16.31 -15.05 8.81
N GLY A 102 16.62 -16.30 9.19
CA GLY A 102 16.89 -16.70 10.57
C GLY A 102 15.65 -16.91 11.44
N GLY A 103 14.47 -17.01 10.81
CA GLY A 103 13.22 -17.36 11.50
C GLY A 103 13.17 -18.85 11.83
N ASP A 104 12.96 -19.15 13.11
CA ASP A 104 12.65 -20.51 13.58
C ASP A 104 11.26 -20.51 14.23
N LEU A 105 10.46 -21.52 13.87
CA LEU A 105 9.12 -21.74 14.40
C LEU A 105 9.12 -23.05 15.19
N SER A 106 9.21 -22.94 16.50
CA SER A 106 9.12 -24.04 17.46
C SER A 106 7.91 -23.88 18.37
N ALA A 107 7.54 -24.94 19.09
CA ALA A 107 6.47 -24.91 20.07
C ALA A 107 6.67 -23.87 21.19
N ALA A 108 7.91 -23.44 21.44
CA ALA A 108 8.28 -22.44 22.45
C ALA A 108 8.56 -21.05 21.85
N SER A 109 8.28 -20.84 20.56
CA SER A 109 8.53 -19.57 19.88
C SER A 109 7.79 -18.40 20.54
N GLY A 110 8.54 -17.33 20.84
CA GLY A 110 8.02 -16.09 21.40
C GLY A 110 7.06 -15.35 20.45
N TRP A 111 6.47 -14.26 20.93
CA TRP A 111 5.51 -13.48 20.13
C TRP A 111 6.15 -12.88 18.86
N GLY A 112 7.43 -12.50 18.92
CA GLY A 112 8.17 -11.91 17.80
C GLY A 112 8.36 -12.86 16.62
N SER A 113 8.75 -14.12 16.85
CA SER A 113 8.90 -15.10 15.76
C SER A 113 7.56 -15.53 15.17
N LYS A 114 6.49 -15.59 15.98
CA LYS A 114 5.11 -15.78 15.48
C LYS A 114 4.69 -14.63 14.55
N MET A 115 4.91 -13.39 14.99
CA MET A 115 4.59 -12.22 14.17
C MET A 115 5.44 -12.17 12.89
N TRP A 116 6.73 -12.52 12.98
CA TRP A 116 7.62 -12.59 11.82
C TRP A 116 7.15 -13.62 10.79
N TYR A 117 6.74 -14.81 11.25
CA TYR A 117 6.18 -15.83 10.36
C TYR A 117 4.95 -15.29 9.63
N GLY A 118 4.00 -14.67 10.34
CA GLY A 118 2.82 -14.06 9.72
C GLY A 118 3.14 -12.90 8.77
N ALA A 119 4.19 -12.12 9.06
CA ALA A 119 4.64 -11.03 8.19
C ALA A 119 5.13 -11.56 6.83
N VAL A 120 5.80 -12.71 6.78
CA VAL A 120 6.27 -13.30 5.52
C VAL A 120 5.11 -13.77 4.63
N TRP A 121 3.94 -14.08 5.20
CA TRP A 121 2.73 -14.36 4.45
C TRP A 121 1.98 -13.09 4.01
N PHE A 122 1.87 -12.10 4.90
CA PHE A 122 1.12 -10.87 4.64
C PHE A 122 1.85 -9.89 3.71
N LEU A 123 3.15 -9.68 3.89
CA LEU A 123 3.92 -8.66 3.16
C LEU A 123 3.89 -8.87 1.64
N PRO A 124 4.02 -10.10 1.10
CA PRO A 124 3.86 -10.34 -0.33
C PRO A 124 2.47 -9.97 -0.86
N ILE A 125 1.40 -10.26 -0.11
CA ILE A 125 0.02 -9.92 -0.48
C ILE A 125 -0.12 -8.40 -0.54
N TYR A 126 0.35 -7.69 0.50
CA TYR A 126 0.31 -6.24 0.53
C TYR A 126 1.14 -5.61 -0.60
N ALA A 127 2.34 -6.13 -0.86
CA ALA A 127 3.21 -5.65 -1.93
C ALA A 127 2.55 -5.80 -3.32
N VAL A 128 1.98 -6.97 -3.62
CA VAL A 128 1.28 -7.21 -4.89
C VAL A 128 0.06 -6.30 -5.02
N THR A 129 -0.73 -6.15 -3.95
CA THR A 129 -1.89 -5.25 -3.93
C THR A 129 -1.47 -3.82 -4.25
N PHE A 130 -0.42 -3.33 -3.59
CA PHE A 130 0.06 -1.97 -3.74
C PHE A 130 0.63 -1.71 -5.14
N VAL A 131 1.46 -2.61 -5.67
CA VAL A 131 2.08 -2.46 -6.98
C VAL A 131 1.05 -2.54 -8.10
N VAL A 132 0.18 -3.56 -8.11
CA VAL A 132 -0.79 -3.76 -9.19
C VAL A 132 -1.90 -2.72 -9.15
N GLY A 133 -2.44 -2.42 -7.97
CA GLY A 133 -3.46 -1.39 -7.83
C GLY A 133 -2.90 0.01 -8.12
N GLY A 134 -1.72 0.33 -7.61
CA GLY A 134 -1.07 1.62 -7.85
C GLY A 134 -0.69 1.82 -9.31
N PHE A 135 -0.28 0.74 -10.01
CA PHE A 135 -0.07 0.78 -11.45
C PHE A 135 -1.34 1.21 -12.20
N TRP A 136 -2.48 0.58 -11.91
CA TRP A 136 -3.73 0.94 -12.58
C TRP A 136 -4.17 2.37 -12.24
N GLU A 137 -4.04 2.78 -10.98
CA GLU A 137 -4.41 4.11 -10.56
C GLU A 137 -3.58 5.19 -11.25
N VAL A 138 -2.27 4.99 -11.38
CA VAL A 138 -1.38 5.89 -12.12
C VAL A 138 -1.73 5.92 -13.61
N VAL A 139 -2.08 4.77 -14.21
CA VAL A 139 -2.50 4.71 -15.61
C VAL A 139 -3.79 5.51 -15.83
N PHE A 140 -4.81 5.32 -15.00
CA PHE A 140 -6.08 6.03 -15.13
C PHE A 140 -5.94 7.53 -14.86
N ALA A 141 -5.18 7.92 -13.82
CA ALA A 141 -4.85 9.31 -13.54
C ALA A 141 -4.13 9.99 -14.71
N SER A 142 -3.19 9.28 -15.35
CA SER A 142 -2.45 9.80 -16.51
C SER A 142 -3.35 9.93 -17.76
N VAL A 143 -4.28 9.01 -17.98
CA VAL A 143 -5.23 9.06 -19.10
C VAL A 143 -6.27 10.16 -18.91
N ARG A 144 -6.76 10.35 -17.69
CA ARG A 144 -7.80 11.33 -17.35
C ARG A 144 -7.26 12.70 -16.95
N LYS A 145 -5.94 12.84 -16.81
CA LYS A 145 -5.25 14.07 -16.42
C LYS A 145 -5.73 14.64 -15.08
N HIS A 146 -5.95 13.77 -14.10
CA HIS A 146 -6.19 14.18 -12.71
C HIS A 146 -5.06 13.69 -11.80
N GLU A 147 -5.01 14.25 -10.60
CA GLU A 147 -4.04 13.88 -9.57
C GLU A 147 -4.32 12.45 -9.05
N VAL A 148 -3.29 11.76 -8.57
CA VAL A 148 -3.46 10.43 -7.94
C VAL A 148 -4.17 10.58 -6.61
N ASN A 149 -5.28 9.88 -6.42
CA ASN A 149 -6.03 9.95 -5.17
C ASN A 149 -5.33 9.14 -4.07
N GLU A 150 -5.09 9.77 -2.94
CA GLU A 150 -4.44 9.13 -1.78
C GLU A 150 -5.29 8.06 -1.13
N GLY A 151 -6.57 7.97 -1.47
CA GLY A 151 -7.43 6.92 -1.00
C GLY A 151 -6.93 5.52 -1.35
N PHE A 152 -6.08 5.37 -2.37
CA PHE A 152 -5.43 4.09 -2.68
C PHE A 152 -4.59 3.53 -1.54
N PHE A 153 -3.91 4.37 -0.76
CA PHE A 153 -3.11 3.90 0.38
C PHE A 153 -3.99 3.17 1.40
N VAL A 154 -5.22 3.63 1.59
CA VAL A 154 -6.20 3.00 2.47
C VAL A 154 -6.82 1.77 1.81
N SER A 155 -7.21 1.86 0.54
CA SER A 155 -7.79 0.73 -0.19
C SER A 155 -6.83 -0.47 -0.28
N SER A 156 -5.53 -0.23 -0.51
CA SER A 156 -4.52 -1.28 -0.63
C SER A 156 -4.31 -2.07 0.67
N ILE A 157 -4.24 -1.39 1.82
CA ILE A 157 -4.10 -2.06 3.11
C ILE A 157 -5.40 -2.79 3.51
N LEU A 158 -6.56 -2.19 3.27
CA LEU A 158 -7.85 -2.83 3.56
C LEU A 158 -8.06 -4.07 2.71
N PHE A 159 -7.77 -4.00 1.41
CA PHE A 159 -7.87 -5.14 0.51
C PHE A 159 -6.94 -6.27 0.93
N ALA A 160 -5.71 -5.96 1.33
CA ALA A 160 -4.78 -6.98 1.82
C ALA A 160 -5.24 -7.64 3.14
N LEU A 161 -5.93 -6.89 4.02
CA LEU A 161 -6.39 -7.39 5.32
C LEU A 161 -7.67 -8.24 5.26
N ILE A 162 -8.51 -8.08 4.23
CA ILE A 162 -9.73 -8.89 4.07
C ILE A 162 -9.49 -10.25 3.42
N LEU A 163 -8.31 -10.46 2.84
CA LEU A 163 -7.95 -11.69 2.14
C LEU A 163 -7.34 -12.73 3.09
N PRO A 164 -7.55 -14.04 2.82
CA PRO A 164 -6.89 -15.09 3.57
C PRO A 164 -5.38 -15.10 3.28
N ALA A 165 -4.56 -15.38 4.29
CA ALA A 165 -3.09 -15.37 4.19
C ALA A 165 -2.51 -16.38 3.19
N THR A 166 -3.26 -17.42 2.84
CA THR A 166 -2.84 -18.48 1.90
C THR A 166 -3.22 -18.21 0.45
N ILE A 167 -3.81 -17.05 0.15
CA ILE A 167 -4.26 -16.74 -1.20
C ILE A 167 -3.08 -16.68 -2.19
N PRO A 168 -3.19 -17.30 -3.38
CA PRO A 168 -2.19 -17.14 -4.43
C PRO A 168 -2.03 -15.68 -4.87
N LEU A 169 -0.79 -15.22 -5.03
CA LEU A 169 -0.48 -13.82 -5.37
C LEU A 169 -1.12 -13.33 -6.68
N TRP A 170 -1.30 -14.21 -7.66
CA TRP A 170 -1.97 -13.84 -8.91
C TRP A 170 -3.47 -13.54 -8.72
N GLN A 171 -4.13 -14.21 -7.76
CA GLN A 171 -5.53 -13.91 -7.43
C GLN A 171 -5.65 -12.56 -6.73
N VAL A 172 -4.68 -12.21 -5.90
CA VAL A 172 -4.57 -10.86 -5.31
C VAL A 172 -4.48 -9.82 -6.41
N ALA A 173 -3.60 -10.02 -7.39
CA ALA A 173 -3.41 -9.12 -8.53
C ALA A 173 -4.68 -8.95 -9.37
N LEU A 174 -5.39 -10.04 -9.67
CA LEU A 174 -6.65 -9.98 -10.40
C LEU A 174 -7.77 -9.30 -9.60
N GLY A 175 -7.86 -9.61 -8.30
CA GLY A 175 -8.86 -9.03 -7.42
C GLY A 175 -8.70 -7.52 -7.25
N ILE A 176 -7.48 -7.04 -7.02
CA ILE A 176 -7.22 -5.59 -6.94
C ILE A 176 -7.40 -4.91 -8.29
N THR A 177 -7.03 -5.57 -9.41
CA THR A 177 -7.28 -5.05 -10.76
C THR A 177 -8.77 -4.85 -11.00
N PHE A 178 -9.59 -5.85 -10.66
CA PHE A 178 -11.04 -5.74 -10.82
C PHE A 178 -11.62 -4.64 -9.92
N GLY A 179 -11.20 -4.58 -8.65
CA GLY A 179 -11.67 -3.55 -7.72
C GLY A 179 -11.29 -2.13 -8.14
N VAL A 180 -10.03 -1.90 -8.49
CA VAL A 180 -9.56 -0.57 -8.91
C VAL A 180 -10.14 -0.20 -10.27
N VAL A 181 -10.02 -1.05 -11.28
CA VAL A 181 -10.46 -0.70 -12.64
C VAL A 181 -11.97 -0.63 -12.72
N ILE A 182 -12.69 -1.71 -12.39
CA ILE A 182 -14.13 -1.81 -12.65
C ILE A 182 -14.94 -1.08 -11.59
N ALA A 183 -14.61 -1.24 -10.30
CA ALA A 183 -15.46 -0.70 -9.23
C ALA A 183 -15.16 0.76 -8.87
N LYS A 184 -13.94 1.26 -9.15
CA LYS A 184 -13.53 2.64 -8.86
C LYS A 184 -13.33 3.45 -10.13
N GLU A 185 -12.27 3.15 -10.89
CA GLU A 185 -11.79 4.02 -11.96
C GLU A 185 -12.75 4.11 -13.15
N VAL A 186 -13.53 3.07 -13.50
CA VAL A 186 -14.51 3.19 -14.59
C VAL A 186 -15.52 4.31 -14.33
N PHE A 187 -15.94 4.52 -13.09
CA PHE A 187 -17.03 5.45 -12.74
C PHE A 187 -16.58 6.89 -12.48
N GLY A 188 -15.30 7.11 -12.12
CA GLY A 188 -14.80 8.44 -11.73
C GLY A 188 -14.36 8.43 -10.29
#